data_AF-S8CG60-F1
#
_entry.id   AF-S8CG60-F1
#
_cell.length_a   1.000
_cell.length_b   1.000
_cell.length_c   1.000
_cell.angle_alpha   90.00
_cell.angle_beta   90.00
_cell.angle_gamma   90.00
#
_symmetry.space_group_name_H-M   'P 1'
#
loop_
_entity.id
_entity.type
_entity.pdbx_description
1 polymer ?
#
loop_
_entity_poly.entity_id
_entity_poly.type
_entity_poly.pdbx_seq_one_letter_code
_entity_poly.pdbx_strand_id
1 'polypeptide(L)'
;VYLVKCVVAAGQEHVFGEDFMRDLDDAQARKGTAIKNALYALAEMIETWDVHDTFGTGTFDIEDKVALRALLNMLEEVEQFYDSIGGVIGYQTMVLKLLSRSNLEGNTSTKTSTCQVLEIHPPPVVNLAKDTEYASQAALFGIAGLPDLGEIYPLGGSADRLGLVDPETGDCLPAAVLPYGGSTLIEGLIRDLQVSEY
;
A
#
# COMPACT_ATOMS: atom_id res chain seq x y z
N VAL A 1 23.65 6.83 -2.60
CA VAL A 1 22.76 7.80 -1.91
C VAL A 1 21.67 7.11 -1.09
N TYR A 2 20.94 6.13 -1.62
CA TYR A 2 19.87 5.41 -0.93
C TYR A 2 20.30 4.71 0.38
N LEU A 3 21.34 3.88 0.30
CA LEU A 3 21.93 3.23 1.47
C LEU A 3 22.48 4.25 2.49
N VAL A 4 23.04 5.36 2.01
CA VAL A 4 23.47 6.47 2.86
C VAL A 4 22.28 7.13 3.55
N LYS A 5 21.12 7.31 2.89
CA LYS A 5 19.89 7.77 3.55
C LYS A 5 19.42 6.77 4.62
N CYS A 6 19.45 5.46 4.35
CA CYS A 6 19.09 4.43 5.34
C CYS A 6 20.05 4.42 6.54
N VAL A 7 21.35 4.56 6.29
CA VAL A 7 22.41 4.60 7.32
C VAL A 7 22.37 5.92 8.10
N VAL A 8 22.10 7.05 7.45
CA VAL A 8 21.92 8.36 8.07
C VAL A 8 20.62 8.39 8.89
N ALA A 9 19.53 7.81 8.39
CA ALA A 9 18.28 7.67 9.14
C ALA A 9 18.44 6.74 10.37
N ALA A 10 19.23 5.67 10.24
CA ALA A 10 19.59 4.79 11.35
C ALA A 10 20.56 5.44 12.35
N GLY A 11 21.49 6.26 11.87
CA GLY A 11 22.56 6.90 12.64
C GLY A 11 22.18 8.23 13.29
N GLN A 12 21.21 8.97 12.75
CA GLN A 12 20.73 10.24 13.29
C GLN A 12 19.51 10.12 14.21
N GLU A 13 19.08 8.89 14.55
CA GLU A 13 17.90 8.62 15.38
C GLU A 13 16.57 9.23 14.84
N HIS A 14 16.54 9.79 13.63
CA HIS A 14 15.35 10.37 13.02
C HIS A 14 14.21 9.36 12.76
N VAL A 15 14.50 8.06 12.76
CA VAL A 15 13.49 6.98 12.68
C VAL A 15 12.83 6.72 14.05
N PHE A 16 13.47 7.16 15.15
CA PHE A 16 13.00 7.01 16.52
C PHE A 16 13.14 8.34 17.25
N GLY A 17 12.32 9.33 16.88
CA GLY A 17 12.30 10.62 17.59
C GLY A 17 12.16 10.45 19.10
N GLU A 18 12.65 11.42 19.88
CA GLU A 18 12.68 11.39 21.36
C GLU A 18 11.31 11.09 22.02
N ASP A 19 10.20 11.34 21.32
CA ASP A 19 8.85 10.98 21.75
C ASP A 19 8.53 9.47 21.64
N PHE A 20 9.26 8.72 20.80
CA PHE A 20 9.14 7.27 20.63
C PHE A 20 9.83 6.50 21.78
N MET A 21 10.80 7.11 22.46
CA MET A 21 11.58 6.50 23.54
C MET A 21 10.96 6.65 24.93
N ARG A 22 10.00 7.57 25.13
CA ARG A 22 9.36 7.77 26.44
C ARG A 22 8.27 6.76 26.77
N ASP A 23 7.65 6.14 25.77
CA ASP A 23 6.48 5.25 25.95
C ASP A 23 6.75 3.76 25.66
N LEU A 24 8.01 3.36 25.40
CA LEU A 24 8.36 1.97 25.10
C LEU A 24 9.26 1.37 26.19
N ASP A 25 8.61 0.71 27.14
CA ASP A 25 9.22 -0.08 28.21
C ASP A 25 10.29 -1.07 27.70
N ASP A 26 11.25 -1.39 28.59
CA ASP A 26 12.54 -2.08 28.46
C ASP A 26 12.65 -3.33 27.54
N ALA A 27 11.54 -3.94 27.12
CA ALA A 27 11.52 -5.12 26.26
C ALA A 27 11.76 -4.79 24.77
N GLN A 28 11.37 -3.60 24.31
CA GLN A 28 11.47 -3.20 22.89
C GLN A 28 12.86 -2.63 22.54
N ALA A 29 13.55 -2.04 23.51
CA ALA A 29 14.92 -1.51 23.37
C ALA A 29 15.92 -2.58 22.87
N ARG A 30 15.74 -3.84 23.29
CA ARG A 30 16.55 -4.99 22.85
C ARG A 30 16.35 -5.39 21.39
N LYS A 31 15.17 -5.15 20.81
CA LYS A 31 14.90 -5.37 19.37
C LYS A 31 15.42 -4.21 18.53
N GLY A 32 15.34 -2.98 19.04
CA GLY A 32 15.98 -1.80 18.45
C GLY A 32 17.48 -2.01 18.25
N THR A 33 18.18 -2.64 19.21
CA THR A 33 19.60 -2.99 19.09
C THR A 33 19.90 -4.02 17.99
N ALA A 34 19.01 -4.98 17.71
CA ALA A 34 19.26 -5.98 16.66
C ALA A 34 19.14 -5.39 15.25
N ILE A 35 18.13 -4.55 15.03
CA ILE A 35 17.94 -3.82 13.77
C ILE A 35 19.05 -2.78 13.59
N LYS A 36 19.42 -2.08 14.66
CA LYS A 36 20.57 -1.14 14.68
C LYS A 36 21.87 -1.87 14.32
N ASN A 37 22.13 -3.04 14.89
CA ASN A 37 23.30 -3.85 14.55
C ASN A 37 23.27 -4.36 13.10
N ALA A 38 22.11 -4.76 12.58
CA ALA A 38 21.98 -5.19 11.18
C ALA A 38 22.19 -4.02 10.19
N LEU A 39 21.70 -2.83 10.53
CA LEU A 39 21.90 -1.61 9.73
C LEU A 39 23.35 -1.12 9.80
N TYR A 40 24.02 -1.24 10.95
CA TYR A 40 25.46 -0.97 11.06
C TYR A 40 26.30 -2.01 10.31
N ALA A 41 25.93 -3.30 10.35
CA ALA A 41 26.60 -4.32 9.56
C ALA A 41 26.45 -4.06 8.06
N LEU A 42 25.25 -3.64 7.61
CA LEU A 42 25.05 -3.19 6.23
C LEU A 42 25.89 -1.94 5.93
N ALA A 43 25.93 -0.95 6.82
CA ALA A 43 26.76 0.25 6.66
C ALA A 43 28.24 -0.10 6.51
N GLU A 44 28.77 -0.99 7.35
CA GLU A 44 30.14 -1.50 7.31
C GLU A 44 30.42 -2.26 6.01
N MET A 45 29.46 -3.06 5.52
CA MET A 45 29.53 -3.75 4.23
C MET A 45 29.52 -2.79 3.03
N ILE A 46 28.99 -1.58 3.19
CA ILE A 46 28.90 -0.56 2.13
C ILE A 46 30.12 0.36 2.16
N GLU A 47 30.63 0.69 3.34
CA GLU A 47 31.89 1.44 3.51
C GLU A 47 33.10 0.62 3.03
N THR A 48 33.08 -0.70 3.21
CA THR A 48 34.09 -1.61 2.65
C THR A 48 34.00 -1.79 1.14
N TRP A 49 32.92 -1.34 0.49
CA TRP A 49 32.76 -1.39 -0.96
C TRP A 49 33.53 -0.27 -1.67
N ASP A 50 33.55 0.95 -1.13
CA ASP A 50 34.04 2.14 -1.88
C ASP A 50 35.58 2.30 -1.87
N VAL A 51 36.30 1.59 -0.99
CA VAL A 51 37.71 1.91 -0.70
C VAL A 51 38.74 0.90 -1.21
N HIS A 52 38.40 -0.34 -1.58
CA HIS A 52 39.46 -1.22 -2.09
C HIS A 52 38.99 -2.36 -3.00
N ASP A 53 39.44 -2.32 -4.25
CA ASP A 53 39.58 -3.47 -5.15
C ASP A 53 40.71 -4.44 -4.69
N THR A 54 41.08 -4.44 -3.41
CA THR A 54 42.00 -5.44 -2.85
C THR A 54 41.53 -5.97 -1.49
N PHE A 55 40.93 -7.16 -1.59
CA PHE A 55 41.07 -8.32 -0.70
C PHE A 55 41.04 -8.14 0.83
N GLY A 56 39.98 -8.69 1.43
CA GLY A 56 39.87 -8.99 2.86
C GLY A 56 38.67 -9.88 3.19
N THR A 57 38.75 -11.17 2.83
CA THR A 57 38.09 -12.33 3.48
C THR A 57 36.59 -12.23 3.82
N GLY A 58 35.78 -11.99 2.80
CA GLY A 58 34.34 -12.23 2.78
C GLY A 58 33.90 -12.26 1.32
N THR A 59 34.28 -13.33 0.60
CA THR A 59 34.04 -13.45 -0.84
C THR A 59 32.55 -13.59 -1.11
N PHE A 60 31.88 -12.47 -1.38
CA PHE A 60 30.67 -12.47 -2.19
C PHE A 60 31.03 -13.01 -3.58
N ASP A 61 30.35 -14.06 -4.01
CA ASP A 61 30.54 -14.60 -5.35
C ASP A 61 30.05 -13.58 -6.39
N ILE A 62 30.44 -13.76 -7.65
CA ILE A 62 29.96 -12.94 -8.77
C ILE A 62 28.43 -12.96 -8.82
N GLU A 63 27.81 -14.11 -8.51
CA GLU A 63 26.36 -14.28 -8.43
C GLU A 63 25.74 -13.37 -7.36
N ASP A 64 26.33 -13.27 -6.17
CA ASP A 64 25.83 -12.40 -5.12
C ASP A 64 25.92 -10.92 -5.49
N LYS A 65 26.99 -10.53 -6.20
CA LYS A 65 27.14 -9.15 -6.71
C LYS A 65 26.06 -8.82 -7.74
N VAL A 66 25.70 -9.78 -8.58
CA VAL A 66 24.62 -9.64 -9.57
C VAL A 66 23.27 -9.54 -8.85
N ALA A 67 23.00 -10.42 -7.89
CA ALA A 67 21.77 -10.39 -7.10
C ALA A 67 21.60 -9.08 -6.31
N LEU A 68 22.68 -8.59 -5.70
CA LEU A 68 22.68 -7.33 -4.96
C LEU A 68 22.40 -6.13 -5.88
N ARG A 69 22.99 -6.10 -7.08
CA ARG A 69 22.67 -5.06 -8.07
C ARG A 69 21.22 -5.11 -8.51
N ALA A 70 20.67 -6.31 -8.75
CA ALA A 70 19.25 -6.47 -9.08
C ALA A 70 18.34 -5.96 -7.96
N LEU A 71 18.68 -6.27 -6.71
CA LEU A 71 17.96 -5.77 -5.54
C LEU A 71 18.04 -4.24 -5.43
N LEU A 72 19.21 -3.64 -5.62
CA LEU A 72 19.38 -2.18 -5.58
C LEU A 72 18.57 -1.48 -6.67
N ASN A 73 18.51 -2.04 -7.88
CA ASN A 73 17.68 -1.51 -8.96
C ASN A 73 16.18 -1.59 -8.61
N MET A 74 15.72 -2.71 -8.05
CA MET A 74 14.33 -2.84 -7.59
C MET A 74 14.02 -1.82 -6.48
N LEU A 75 14.94 -1.63 -5.52
CA LEU A 75 14.76 -0.65 -4.44
C LEU A 75 14.75 0.80 -4.95
N GLU A 76 15.44 1.09 -6.06
CA GLU A 76 15.37 2.41 -6.71
C GLU A 76 13.97 2.71 -7.24
N GLU A 77 13.32 1.73 -7.89
CA GLU A 77 11.94 1.87 -8.36
C GLU A 77 10.98 2.12 -7.19
N VAL A 78 11.15 1.39 -6.08
CA VAL A 78 10.32 1.55 -4.88
C VAL A 78 10.56 2.90 -4.19
N GLU A 79 11.81 3.37 -4.13
CA GLU A 79 12.16 4.70 -3.60
C GLU A 79 11.46 5.79 -4.40
N GLN A 80 11.50 5.73 -5.73
CA GLN A 80 10.83 6.71 -6.59
C GLN A 80 9.31 6.65 -6.46
N PHE A 81 8.74 5.44 -6.41
CA PHE A 81 7.30 5.26 -6.28
C PHE A 81 6.76 5.85 -4.97
N TYR A 82 7.48 5.66 -3.86
CA TYR A 82 7.09 6.15 -2.54
C TYR A 82 7.74 7.48 -2.13
N ASP A 83 8.40 8.21 -3.06
CA ASP A 83 9.09 9.47 -2.75
C ASP A 83 8.13 10.49 -2.09
N SER A 84 6.86 10.49 -2.51
CA SER A 84 5.77 11.31 -1.92
C SER A 84 5.59 11.14 -0.41
N ILE A 85 5.97 9.99 0.16
CA ILE A 85 5.90 9.71 1.59
C ILE A 85 7.27 9.59 2.26
N GLY A 86 8.35 9.92 1.55
CA GLY A 86 9.74 9.80 2.03
C GLY A 86 10.46 8.52 1.57
N GLY A 87 10.05 7.97 0.43
CA GLY A 87 10.68 6.81 -0.18
C GLY A 87 10.50 5.54 0.65
N VAL A 88 11.47 4.64 0.57
CA VAL A 88 11.38 3.34 1.27
C VAL A 88 11.37 3.52 2.80
N ILE A 89 12.13 4.48 3.32
CA ILE A 89 12.14 4.78 4.76
C ILE A 89 10.78 5.34 5.21
N GLY A 90 10.20 6.23 4.41
CA GLY A 90 8.86 6.77 4.62
C GLY A 90 7.80 5.68 4.69
N TYR A 91 7.82 4.76 3.73
CA TYR A 91 6.96 3.59 3.68
C TYR A 91 7.09 2.73 4.95
N GLN A 92 8.31 2.33 5.33
CA GLN A 92 8.54 1.49 6.51
C GLN A 92 8.09 2.19 7.80
N THR A 93 8.34 3.49 7.93
CA THR A 93 7.89 4.30 9.06
C THR A 93 6.37 4.33 9.14
N MET A 94 5.68 4.48 8.01
CA MET A 94 4.22 4.48 7.95
C MET A 94 3.63 3.14 8.38
N VAL A 95 4.20 2.02 7.90
CA VAL A 95 3.78 0.67 8.29
C VAL A 95 3.94 0.47 9.80
N LEU A 96 5.10 0.84 10.37
CA LEU A 96 5.35 0.73 11.81
C LEU A 96 4.36 1.58 12.63
N LYS A 97 4.02 2.79 12.17
CA LYS A 97 3.00 3.64 12.81
C LYS A 97 1.60 3.02 12.77
N LEU A 98 1.24 2.36 11.68
CA LEU A 98 -0.05 1.65 11.57
C LEU A 98 -0.10 0.44 12.52
N LEU A 99 0.98 -0.34 12.56
CA LEU A 99 1.08 -1.51 13.45
C LEU A 99 1.13 -1.13 14.93
N SER A 100 1.75 0.00 15.31
CA SER A 100 1.76 0.43 16.71
C SER A 100 0.38 0.89 17.18
N ARG A 101 -0.39 1.57 16.31
CA ARG A 101 -1.78 1.96 16.60
C ARG A 101 -2.70 0.74 16.77
N SER A 102 -2.58 -0.26 15.90
CA SER A 102 -3.40 -1.48 16.03
C SER A 102 -3.12 -2.27 17.31
N ASN A 103 -1.88 -2.23 17.82
CA ASN A 103 -1.52 -2.86 19.10
C ASN A 103 -2.06 -2.11 20.32
N LEU A 104 -2.20 -0.78 20.25
CA LEU A 104 -2.81 0.04 21.30
C LEU A 104 -4.33 -0.11 21.33
N GLU A 105 -4.97 -0.15 20.16
CA GLU A 105 -6.43 -0.28 20.03
C GLU A 105 -6.93 -1.71 20.33
N GLY A 106 -6.09 -2.73 20.15
CA GLY A 106 -6.40 -4.11 20.50
C GLY A 106 -6.46 -4.42 22.01
N ASN A 107 -6.01 -3.49 22.88
CA ASN A 107 -5.90 -3.73 24.33
C ASN A 107 -6.68 -2.73 25.20
N THR A 108 -7.39 -1.76 24.62
CA THR A 108 -8.30 -0.89 25.36
C THR A 108 -9.68 -1.53 25.53
N SER A 109 -9.75 -2.51 26.43
CA SER A 109 -10.95 -2.63 27.25
C SER A 109 -10.99 -1.40 28.17
N THR A 110 -12.00 -0.55 27.99
CA THR A 110 -12.35 0.58 28.87
C THR A 110 -11.34 1.74 28.97
N LYS A 111 -11.43 2.72 28.08
CA LYS A 111 -11.23 4.16 28.41
C LYS A 111 -11.65 5.04 27.23
N THR A 112 -12.83 5.61 27.40
CA THR A 112 -13.36 6.87 26.87
C THR A 112 -12.37 7.81 26.16
N SER A 113 -11.92 7.48 24.96
CA SER A 113 -11.82 8.48 23.89
C SER A 113 -13.23 8.63 23.37
N THR A 114 -13.78 9.84 23.43
CA THR A 114 -15.03 10.19 22.75
C THR A 114 -14.79 10.11 21.24
N CYS A 115 -14.58 8.92 20.70
CA CYS A 115 -15.01 8.61 19.36
C CYS A 115 -16.53 8.75 19.45
N GLN A 116 -17.01 9.98 19.24
CA GLN A 116 -18.39 10.18 18.90
C GLN A 116 -18.53 9.34 17.64
N VAL A 117 -19.12 8.15 17.80
CA VAL A 117 -19.65 7.41 16.68
C VAL A 117 -20.58 8.41 16.04
N LEU A 118 -20.09 9.10 15.03
CA LEU A 118 -20.91 9.94 14.20
C LEU A 118 -21.89 8.93 13.63
N GLU A 119 -23.11 8.93 14.14
CA GLU A 119 -24.17 8.12 13.57
C GLU A 119 -24.40 8.66 12.16
N ILE A 120 -23.65 8.11 11.21
CA ILE A 120 -23.83 8.37 9.80
C ILE A 120 -25.04 7.56 9.40
N HIS A 121 -26.20 8.20 9.52
CA HIS A 121 -27.44 7.64 9.00
C HIS A 121 -27.37 7.67 7.47
N PRO A 122 -27.58 6.54 6.78
CA PRO A 122 -27.68 6.56 5.33
C PRO A 122 -28.84 7.49 4.95
N PRO A 123 -28.71 8.29 3.88
CA PRO A 123 -29.84 9.04 3.38
C PRO A 123 -31.00 8.07 3.10
N PRO A 124 -32.25 8.46 3.38
CA PRO A 124 -33.40 7.59 3.18
C PRO A 124 -33.46 7.17 1.70
N VAL A 125 -33.51 5.86 1.46
CA VAL A 125 -33.59 5.32 0.10
C VAL A 125 -34.98 5.63 -0.46
N VAL A 126 -35.04 6.52 -1.45
CA VAL A 126 -36.28 6.83 -2.16
C VAL A 126 -36.59 5.69 -3.13
N ASN A 127 -37.75 5.06 -2.98
CA ASN A 127 -38.21 4.06 -3.93
C ASN A 127 -38.77 4.75 -5.19
N LEU A 128 -37.96 4.79 -6.24
CA LEU A 128 -38.31 5.42 -7.53
C LEU A 128 -39.54 4.80 -8.21
N ALA A 129 -39.93 3.56 -7.86
CA ALA A 129 -41.12 2.93 -8.43
C ALA A 129 -42.44 3.48 -7.86
N LYS A 130 -42.41 4.16 -6.71
CA LYS A 130 -43.61 4.71 -6.06
C LYS A 130 -43.88 6.17 -6.44
N ASP A 131 -42.84 6.91 -6.81
CA ASP A 131 -42.92 8.33 -7.16
C ASP A 131 -42.28 8.54 -8.55
N THR A 132 -43.13 8.44 -9.57
CA THR A 132 -42.73 8.56 -10.97
C THR A 132 -42.32 9.98 -11.34
N GLU A 133 -42.89 10.99 -10.68
CA GLU A 133 -42.55 12.40 -10.93
C GLU A 133 -41.14 12.69 -10.44
N TYR A 134 -40.85 12.31 -9.19
CA TYR A 134 -39.50 12.41 -8.64
C TYR A 134 -38.49 11.61 -9.47
N ALA A 135 -38.83 10.37 -9.86
CA ALA A 135 -37.94 9.54 -10.67
C ALA A 135 -37.63 10.19 -12.02
N SER A 136 -38.63 10.78 -12.68
CA SER A 136 -38.44 11.50 -13.94
C SER A 136 -37.56 12.74 -13.77
N GLN A 137 -37.79 13.52 -12.71
CA GLN A 137 -37.00 14.72 -12.44
C GLN A 137 -35.55 14.38 -12.09
N ALA A 138 -35.34 13.34 -11.27
CA ALA A 138 -34.01 12.83 -10.93
C ALA A 138 -33.26 12.33 -12.16
N ALA A 139 -33.94 11.61 -13.06
CA ALA A 139 -33.35 11.15 -14.32
C ALA A 139 -32.94 12.32 -15.22
N LEU A 140 -33.79 13.35 -15.37
CA LEU A 140 -33.47 14.54 -16.16
C LEU A 140 -32.26 15.29 -15.59
N PHE A 141 -32.20 15.43 -14.27
CA PHE A 141 -31.06 16.06 -13.60
C PHE A 141 -29.77 15.24 -13.79
N GLY A 142 -29.85 13.92 -13.66
CA GLY A 142 -28.72 13.02 -13.90
C GLY A 142 -28.19 13.12 -15.33
N ILE A 143 -29.08 13.07 -16.33
CA ILE A 143 -28.72 13.23 -17.75
C ILE A 143 -28.07 14.59 -18.01
N ALA A 144 -28.62 15.67 -17.44
CA ALA A 144 -28.05 17.01 -17.58
C ALA A 144 -26.66 17.14 -16.94
N GLY A 145 -26.37 16.37 -15.89
CA GLY A 145 -25.09 16.34 -15.20
C GLY A 145 -24.06 15.36 -15.77
N LEU A 146 -24.42 14.50 -16.73
CA LEU A 146 -23.50 13.56 -17.37
C LEU A 146 -22.20 14.20 -17.91
N PRO A 147 -22.21 15.40 -18.52
CA PRO A 147 -20.99 16.03 -19.02
C PRO A 147 -19.95 16.33 -17.94
N ASP A 148 -20.38 16.45 -16.68
CA ASP A 148 -19.53 16.75 -15.53
C ASP A 148 -19.24 15.50 -14.67
N LEU A 149 -19.73 14.32 -15.09
CA LEU A 149 -19.55 13.07 -14.38
C LEU A 149 -18.17 12.45 -14.69
N GLY A 150 -17.46 12.05 -13.64
CA GLY A 150 -16.26 11.23 -13.74
C GLY A 150 -16.46 9.89 -13.02
N GLU A 151 -16.23 8.80 -13.72
CA GLU A 151 -16.34 7.44 -13.16
C GLU A 151 -14.95 6.83 -12.94
N ILE A 152 -14.75 6.15 -11.81
CA ILE A 152 -13.49 5.48 -11.46
C ILE A 152 -13.80 4.01 -11.15
N TYR A 153 -13.24 3.12 -11.98
CA TYR A 153 -13.40 1.68 -11.86
C TYR A 153 -12.10 1.03 -11.36
N PRO A 154 -12.01 0.67 -10.07
CA PRO A 154 -10.86 -0.09 -9.55
C PRO A 154 -10.96 -1.55 -10.01
N LEU A 155 -10.14 -1.93 -11.00
CA LEU A 155 -10.16 -3.27 -11.63
C LEU A 155 -9.05 -4.22 -11.13
N GLY A 156 -8.43 -3.90 -9.99
CA GLY A 156 -7.33 -4.68 -9.44
C GLY A 156 -7.75 -5.99 -8.79
N GLY A 157 -6.79 -6.92 -8.68
CA GLY A 157 -6.91 -8.17 -7.91
C GLY A 157 -7.20 -9.41 -8.76
N SER A 158 -6.64 -10.53 -8.32
CA SER A 158 -6.95 -11.86 -8.82
C SER A 158 -8.29 -12.35 -8.28
N ALA A 159 -8.98 -13.18 -9.06
CA ALA A 159 -10.14 -13.94 -8.61
C ALA A 159 -9.75 -15.37 -8.17
N ASP A 160 -8.57 -15.50 -7.55
CA ASP A 160 -8.05 -16.75 -6.96
C ASP A 160 -9.03 -17.34 -5.93
N ARG A 161 -9.66 -16.49 -5.12
CA ARG A 161 -10.70 -16.90 -4.16
C ARG A 161 -11.98 -17.43 -4.82
N LEU A 162 -12.22 -17.07 -6.07
CA LEU A 162 -13.35 -17.57 -6.86
C LEU A 162 -12.96 -18.79 -7.69
N GLY A 163 -11.70 -19.23 -7.64
CA GLY A 163 -11.18 -20.30 -8.49
C GLY A 163 -11.18 -19.93 -9.98
N LEU A 164 -11.18 -18.63 -10.30
CA LEU A 164 -11.16 -18.17 -11.68
C LEU A 164 -9.72 -18.28 -12.20
N VAL A 165 -9.49 -19.32 -13.00
CA VAL A 165 -8.18 -19.63 -13.57
C VAL A 165 -8.28 -19.78 -15.08
N ASP A 166 -7.17 -19.50 -15.76
CA ASP A 166 -7.02 -19.81 -17.17
C ASP A 166 -6.98 -21.34 -17.34
N PRO A 167 -7.86 -21.93 -18.18
CA PRO A 167 -7.87 -23.38 -18.39
C PRO A 167 -6.60 -23.94 -19.06
N GLU A 168 -5.81 -23.12 -19.78
CA GLU A 168 -4.59 -23.58 -20.44
C GLU A 168 -3.37 -23.53 -19.52
N THR A 169 -3.17 -22.41 -18.83
CA THR A 169 -2.00 -22.17 -17.98
C THR A 169 -2.22 -22.58 -16.52
N GLY A 170 -3.46 -22.57 -16.04
CA GLY A 170 -3.81 -22.73 -14.63
C GLY A 170 -3.61 -21.46 -13.79
N ASP A 171 -3.20 -20.36 -14.41
CA ASP A 171 -2.93 -19.10 -13.71
C ASP A 171 -4.22 -18.41 -13.27
N CYS A 172 -4.17 -17.73 -12.12
CA CYS A 172 -5.32 -16.97 -11.62
C CYS A 172 -5.61 -15.78 -12.53
N LEU A 173 -6.88 -15.66 -12.94
CA LEU A 173 -7.33 -14.57 -13.78
C LEU A 173 -7.75 -13.35 -12.93
N PRO A 174 -7.70 -12.14 -13.50
CA PRO A 174 -8.22 -10.94 -12.84
C PRO A 174 -9.72 -11.07 -12.50
N ALA A 175 -10.16 -10.48 -11.39
CA ALA A 175 -11.59 -10.49 -11.03
C ALA A 175 -12.48 -9.80 -12.08
N ALA A 176 -11.92 -8.83 -12.80
CA ALA A 176 -12.60 -8.10 -13.88
C ALA A 176 -13.06 -9.00 -15.04
N VAL A 177 -12.44 -10.17 -15.26
CA VAL A 177 -12.83 -11.09 -16.34
C VAL A 177 -13.83 -12.16 -15.90
N LEU A 178 -14.37 -12.07 -14.68
CA LEU A 178 -15.38 -13.00 -14.20
C LEU A 178 -16.61 -13.01 -15.16
N PRO A 179 -17.06 -14.18 -15.64
CA PRO A 179 -18.24 -14.27 -16.48
C PRO A 179 -19.51 -13.93 -15.70
N TYR A 180 -20.29 -12.97 -16.21
CA TYR A 180 -21.59 -12.58 -15.68
C TYR A 180 -22.53 -12.19 -16.82
N GLY A 181 -23.72 -12.79 -16.89
CA GLY A 181 -24.72 -12.44 -17.90
C GLY A 181 -24.32 -12.76 -19.35
N GLY A 182 -23.35 -13.65 -19.57
CA GLY A 182 -22.86 -14.01 -20.91
C GLY A 182 -21.70 -13.16 -21.42
N SER A 183 -21.24 -12.17 -20.65
CA SER A 183 -20.06 -11.34 -20.90
C SER A 183 -19.14 -11.37 -19.69
N THR A 184 -17.95 -10.76 -19.79
CA THR A 184 -17.14 -10.49 -18.59
C THR A 184 -17.68 -9.28 -17.82
N LEU A 185 -17.36 -9.14 -16.53
CA LEU A 185 -17.72 -7.94 -15.76
C LEU A 185 -17.18 -6.66 -16.42
N ILE A 186 -15.92 -6.67 -16.87
CA ILE A 186 -15.31 -5.52 -17.52
C ILE A 186 -15.97 -5.18 -18.86
N GLU A 187 -16.37 -6.19 -19.62
CA GLU A 187 -17.11 -5.97 -20.86
C GLU A 187 -18.47 -5.31 -20.59
N GLY A 188 -19.16 -5.70 -19.52
CA GLY A 188 -20.38 -5.04 -19.07
C GLY A 188 -20.14 -3.55 -18.77
N LEU A 189 -19.11 -3.26 -17.97
CA LEU A 189 -18.76 -1.88 -17.62
C LEU A 189 -18.41 -1.02 -18.83
N ILE A 190 -17.63 -1.56 -19.78
CA ILE A 190 -17.26 -0.84 -21.01
C ILE A 190 -18.50 -0.53 -21.86
N ARG A 191 -19.45 -1.47 -21.97
CA ARG A 191 -20.68 -1.25 -22.73
C ARG A 191 -21.55 -0.17 -22.07
N ASP A 192 -21.66 -0.18 -20.75
CA ASP A 192 -22.42 0.83 -20.02
C ASP A 192 -21.80 2.24 -20.17
N LEU A 193 -20.47 2.31 -20.14
CA LEU A 193 -19.73 3.56 -20.40
C LEU A 193 -19.94 4.06 -21.83
N GLN A 194 -19.90 3.16 -22.83
CA GLN A 194 -20.21 3.52 -24.22
C GLN A 194 -21.63 4.09 -24.38
N VAL A 195 -22.62 3.52 -23.68
CA VAL A 195 -24.00 4.06 -23.72
C VAL A 195 -24.10 5.44 -23.07
N SER A 196 -23.21 5.76 -22.14
CA SER A 196 -23.20 7.05 -21.45
C SER A 196 -22.48 8.15 -22.25
N GLU A 197 -21.53 7.77 -23.11
CA GLU A 197 -20.77 8.68 -23.97
C GLU A 197 -21.43 8.99 -25.34
N TYR A 198 -22.21 8.06 -25.91
CA TYR A 198 -22.74 8.12 -27.28
C TYR A 198 -24.27 8.11 -27.34
#